data_AF-A0A382M0D7-F1
#
_entry.id   AF-A0A382M0D7-F1
#
_cell.length_a   1.000
_cell.length_b   1.000
_cell.length_c   1.000
_cell.angle_alpha   90.00
_cell.angle_beta   90.00
_cell.angle_gamma   90.00
#
_symmetry.space_group_name_H-M   'P 1'
#
loop_
_entity.id
_entity.type
_entity.pdbx_description
1 polymer ?
#
loop_
_entity_poly.entity_id
_entity_poly.type
_entity_poly.pdbx_seq_one_letter_code
_entity_poly.pdbx_strand_id
1 'polypeptide(L)'
;MQQKLSLKTASNSPSTYSGGITIKSSEELVAVRRAGKVVAAVHEAIKQALRPGLTTKELDIIAEREIRKHGAIPTFKGYFGFPASICVSLNEEIVHGIPGNRVIRAGDIIKLDVGATLDGYIGDAAVSLPVGEISRDAMDLIEATKISLDQGIKAAMPGNRTGDI
;
A
#
# COMPACT_ATOMS: atom_id res chain seq x y z
N MET A 1 15.68 16.07 26.52
CA MET A 1 14.34 15.75 25.99
C MET A 1 13.94 16.84 24.99
N GLN A 2 14.15 16.62 23.70
CA GLN A 2 13.66 17.54 22.67
C GLN A 2 12.21 17.14 22.34
N GLN A 3 11.26 18.05 22.60
CA GLN A 3 9.90 17.92 22.10
C GLN A 3 9.96 17.88 20.58
N LYS A 4 9.67 16.70 20.01
CA LYS A 4 9.45 16.54 18.58
C LYS A 4 8.20 17.36 18.26
N LEU A 5 8.38 18.53 17.65
CA LEU A 5 7.27 19.34 17.14
C LEU A 5 6.45 18.46 16.20
N SER A 6 5.29 18.02 16.67
CA SER A 6 4.30 17.35 15.84
C SER A 6 3.81 18.39 14.84
N LEU A 7 4.28 18.30 13.60
CA LEU A 7 3.74 19.06 12.49
C LEU A 7 2.24 18.74 12.42
N LYS A 8 1.42 19.72 12.77
CA LYS A 8 -0.02 19.68 12.53
C LYS A 8 -0.22 19.87 11.03
N THR A 9 -0.29 18.76 10.32
CA THR A 9 -0.63 18.70 8.91
C THR A 9 -2.12 18.43 8.76
N ALA A 10 -2.69 18.71 7.58
CA ALA A 10 -4.10 18.44 7.27
C ALA A 10 -4.52 16.98 7.50
N SER A 11 -3.55 16.07 7.57
CA SER A 11 -3.71 14.64 7.83
C SER A 11 -3.74 14.25 9.32
N ASN A 12 -3.39 15.17 10.24
CA ASN A 12 -3.17 14.87 11.67
C ASN A 12 -4.05 15.73 12.60
N SER A 13 -4.95 16.53 12.04
CA SER A 13 -5.89 17.38 12.77
C SER A 13 -7.30 17.17 12.19
N PRO A 14 -8.37 17.28 13.00
CA PRO A 14 -9.74 17.25 12.50
C PRO A 14 -9.89 18.29 11.40
N SER A 15 -10.17 17.84 10.19
CA SER A 15 -10.31 18.70 9.05
C SER A 15 -11.57 19.56 9.21
N THR A 16 -11.43 20.89 9.17
CA THR A 16 -12.58 21.82 9.07
C THR A 16 -13.12 21.92 7.65
N TYR A 17 -12.64 21.05 6.76
CA TYR A 17 -12.92 21.04 5.34
C TYR A 17 -14.36 20.62 5.05
N SER A 18 -15.09 21.48 4.36
CA SER A 18 -16.50 21.31 4.02
C SER A 18 -16.75 20.66 2.65
N GLY A 19 -15.71 20.13 1.98
CA GLY A 19 -15.81 19.39 0.71
C GLY A 19 -14.91 19.94 -0.41
N GLY A 20 -14.64 19.09 -1.43
CA GLY A 20 -13.79 19.37 -2.61
C GLY A 20 -12.52 18.49 -2.70
N ILE A 21 -11.54 18.87 -3.53
CA ILE A 21 -10.18 18.26 -3.56
C ILE A 21 -9.12 19.25 -3.00
N THR A 22 -8.30 18.81 -2.05
CA THR A 22 -7.19 19.63 -1.50
C THR A 22 -6.05 19.78 -2.51
N ILE A 23 -5.71 21.01 -2.87
CA ILE A 23 -4.50 21.34 -3.64
C ILE A 23 -3.31 21.42 -2.69
N LYS A 24 -2.36 20.51 -2.85
CA LYS A 24 -1.20 20.37 -1.96
C LYS A 24 -0.13 21.43 -2.25
N SER A 25 0.53 21.92 -1.21
CA SER A 25 1.73 22.77 -1.36
C SER A 25 2.94 21.96 -1.85
N SER A 26 4.01 22.65 -2.26
CA SER A 26 5.25 22.01 -2.68
C SER A 26 5.87 21.14 -1.56
N GLU A 27 5.81 21.61 -0.32
CA GLU A 27 6.28 20.91 0.87
C GLU A 27 5.44 19.65 1.14
N GLU A 28 4.11 19.76 1.02
CA GLU A 28 3.21 18.61 1.17
C GLU A 28 3.44 17.57 0.08
N LEU A 29 3.70 17.99 -1.16
CA LEU A 29 4.06 17.08 -2.25
C LEU A 29 5.36 16.33 -1.95
N VAL A 30 6.37 17.01 -1.38
CA VAL A 30 7.60 16.35 -0.93
C VAL A 30 7.30 15.35 0.19
N ALA A 31 6.44 15.71 1.15
CA ALA A 31 6.07 14.83 2.26
C ALA A 31 5.35 13.56 1.78
N VAL A 32 4.36 13.70 0.89
CA VAL A 32 3.66 12.57 0.25
C VAL A 32 4.62 11.68 -0.53
N ARG A 33 5.56 12.26 -1.29
CA ARG A 33 6.59 11.48 -2.01
C ARG A 33 7.45 10.64 -1.06
N ARG A 34 7.81 11.16 0.12
CA ARG A 34 8.57 10.38 1.11
C ARG A 34 7.73 9.23 1.68
N ALA A 35 6.45 9.46 1.99
CA ALA A 35 5.56 8.40 2.45
C ALA A 35 5.40 7.30 1.38
N GLY A 36 5.22 7.68 0.10
CA GLY A 36 5.20 6.74 -1.02
C GLY A 36 6.50 5.95 -1.20
N LYS A 37 7.67 6.55 -0.90
CA LYS A 37 8.95 5.82 -0.88
C LYS A 37 9.01 4.74 0.19
N VAL A 38 8.37 4.95 1.35
CA VAL A 38 8.26 3.91 2.39
C VAL A 38 7.45 2.74 1.86
N VAL A 39 6.29 3.00 1.25
CA VAL A 39 5.45 1.95 0.63
C VAL A 39 6.22 1.17 -0.42
N ALA A 40 6.97 1.85 -1.30
CA ALA A 40 7.80 1.20 -2.30
C ALA A 40 8.89 0.31 -1.69
N ALA A 41 9.54 0.77 -0.60
CA ALA A 41 10.55 -0.02 0.12
C ALA A 41 9.93 -1.29 0.76
N VAL A 42 8.71 -1.19 1.28
CA VAL A 42 7.98 -2.33 1.83
C VAL A 42 7.63 -3.35 0.74
N HIS A 43 7.10 -2.91 -0.40
CA HIS A 43 6.84 -3.79 -1.54
C HIS A 43 8.10 -4.54 -1.98
N GLU A 44 9.23 -3.84 -2.08
CA GLU A 44 10.50 -4.47 -2.46
C GLU A 44 10.98 -5.47 -1.40
N ALA A 45 10.89 -5.14 -0.10
CA ALA A 45 11.25 -6.05 0.98
C ALA A 45 10.38 -7.31 1.00
N ILE A 46 9.07 -7.18 0.76
CA ILE A 46 8.18 -8.33 0.66
C ILE A 46 8.51 -9.15 -0.58
N LYS A 47 8.71 -8.52 -1.74
CA LYS A 47 9.06 -9.21 -2.99
C LYS A 47 10.32 -10.05 -2.86
N GLN A 48 11.34 -9.54 -2.15
CA GLN A 48 12.58 -10.28 -1.89
C GLN A 48 12.38 -11.46 -0.93
N ALA A 49 11.45 -11.35 0.02
CA ALA A 49 11.17 -12.41 0.97
C ALA A 49 10.15 -13.45 0.46
N LEU A 50 9.29 -13.08 -0.48
CA LEU A 50 8.15 -13.86 -0.94
C LEU A 50 8.61 -15.20 -1.53
N ARG A 51 8.19 -16.29 -0.90
CA ARG A 51 8.45 -17.66 -1.31
C ARG A 51 7.37 -18.60 -0.78
N PRO A 52 7.13 -19.74 -1.44
CA PRO A 52 6.26 -20.78 -0.90
C PRO A 52 6.66 -21.20 0.51
N GLY A 53 5.67 -21.52 1.34
CA GLY A 53 5.84 -21.96 2.72
C GLY A 53 5.77 -20.86 3.77
N LEU A 54 5.82 -19.58 3.38
CA LEU A 54 5.54 -18.47 4.29
C LEU A 54 4.04 -18.39 4.59
N THR A 55 3.68 -17.94 5.78
CA THR A 55 2.33 -17.52 6.14
C THR A 55 2.10 -16.06 5.73
N THR A 56 0.84 -15.69 5.50
CA THR A 56 0.49 -14.27 5.26
C THR A 56 0.84 -13.39 6.46
N LYS A 57 0.80 -13.93 7.68
CA LYS A 57 1.28 -13.24 8.90
C LYS A 57 2.78 -12.96 8.89
N GLU A 58 3.62 -13.86 8.35
CA GLU A 58 5.06 -13.58 8.22
C GLU A 58 5.33 -12.41 7.28
N LEU A 59 4.54 -12.26 6.21
CA LEU A 59 4.63 -11.08 5.34
C LEU A 59 4.23 -9.79 6.07
N ASP A 60 3.18 -9.83 6.89
CA ASP A 60 2.77 -8.69 7.72
C ASP A 60 3.87 -8.25 8.70
N ILE A 61 4.56 -9.21 9.33
CA ILE A 61 5.69 -8.94 10.24
C ILE A 61 6.86 -8.27 9.48
N ILE A 62 7.17 -8.75 8.27
CA ILE A 62 8.22 -8.15 7.42
C ILE A 62 7.84 -6.72 7.05
N ALA A 63 6.59 -6.51 6.65
CA ALA A 63 6.07 -5.22 6.27
C ALA A 63 6.09 -4.23 7.44
N GLU A 64 5.57 -4.61 8.61
CA GLU A 64 5.56 -3.76 9.80
C GLU A 64 6.98 -3.34 10.20
N ARG A 65 7.93 -4.27 10.17
CA ARG A 65 9.33 -3.99 10.46
C ARG A 65 9.91 -2.97 9.48
N GLU A 66 9.67 -3.14 8.18
CA GLU A 66 10.19 -2.22 7.17
C GLU A 66 9.51 -0.83 7.29
N ILE A 67 8.19 -0.76 7.47
CA ILE A 67 7.47 0.52 7.71
C ILE A 67 8.10 1.28 8.90
N ARG A 68 8.28 0.60 10.03
CA ARG A 68 8.81 1.21 11.26
C ARG A 68 10.29 1.61 11.13
N LYS A 69 11.08 0.86 10.36
CA LYS A 69 12.48 1.18 10.07
C LYS A 69 12.63 2.52 9.35
N HIS A 70 11.66 2.93 8.53
CA HIS A 70 11.62 4.26 7.90
C HIS A 70 10.97 5.35 8.78
N GLY A 71 10.67 5.04 10.04
CA GLY A 71 10.03 5.98 10.97
C GLY A 71 8.54 6.22 10.69
N ALA A 72 7.92 5.41 9.84
CA ALA A 72 6.51 5.50 9.51
C ALA A 72 5.64 4.60 10.43
N ILE A 73 4.34 4.83 10.39
CA ILE A 73 3.31 4.06 11.10
C ILE A 73 2.51 3.25 10.07
N PRO A 74 2.23 1.96 10.32
CA PRO A 74 1.36 1.18 9.44
C PRO A 74 -0.06 1.75 9.47
N THR A 75 -0.51 2.34 8.35
CA THR A 75 -1.74 3.13 8.30
C THR A 75 -2.98 2.29 8.60
N PHE A 76 -2.99 1.02 8.17
CA PHE A 76 -4.14 0.15 8.29
C PHE A 76 -4.32 -0.42 9.70
N LYS A 77 -3.25 -0.48 10.50
CA LYS A 77 -3.29 -1.13 11.82
C LYS A 77 -4.13 -0.32 12.80
N GLY A 78 -5.27 -0.88 13.19
CA GLY A 78 -6.28 -0.26 14.05
C GLY A 78 -7.33 0.57 13.30
N TYR A 79 -7.17 0.79 11.99
CA TYR A 79 -8.13 1.55 11.19
C TYR A 79 -9.47 0.81 11.10
N PHE A 80 -10.53 1.40 11.66
CA PHE A 80 -11.84 0.74 11.86
C PHE A 80 -11.73 -0.68 12.48
N GLY A 81 -10.75 -0.89 13.35
CA GLY A 81 -10.52 -2.18 14.00
C GLY A 81 -9.75 -3.22 13.16
N PHE A 82 -9.24 -2.85 11.98
CA PHE A 82 -8.40 -3.74 11.17
C PHE A 82 -7.13 -4.16 11.95
N PRO A 83 -6.80 -5.47 12.06
CA PRO A 83 -5.84 -5.93 13.06
C PRO A 83 -4.37 -5.95 12.61
N ALA A 84 -4.11 -5.84 11.31
CA ALA A 84 -2.78 -6.05 10.71
C ALA A 84 -2.18 -4.76 10.13
N SER A 85 -0.90 -4.82 9.75
CA SER A 85 -0.16 -3.68 9.20
C SER A 85 -0.36 -3.48 7.71
N ILE A 86 -0.61 -4.57 6.97
CA ILE A 86 -0.89 -4.58 5.53
C ILE A 86 -2.10 -5.48 5.23
N CYS A 87 -2.68 -5.35 4.04
CA CYS A 87 -3.60 -6.37 3.53
C CYS A 87 -2.85 -7.38 2.68
N VAL A 88 -3.16 -8.66 2.87
CA VAL A 88 -2.62 -9.75 2.07
C VAL A 88 -3.78 -10.57 1.54
N SER A 89 -4.07 -10.44 0.25
CA SER A 89 -5.18 -11.14 -0.39
C SER A 89 -4.63 -12.18 -1.36
N LEU A 90 -5.02 -13.45 -1.23
CA LEU A 90 -4.60 -14.55 -2.09
C LEU A 90 -5.71 -14.91 -3.07
N ASN A 91 -5.36 -15.16 -4.33
CA ASN A 91 -6.23 -15.79 -5.33
C ASN A 91 -7.63 -15.15 -5.46
N GLU A 92 -8.68 -15.79 -4.93
CA GLU A 92 -10.07 -15.35 -4.94
C GLU A 92 -10.35 -14.08 -4.10
N GLU A 93 -9.50 -13.76 -3.13
CA GLU A 93 -9.70 -12.61 -2.23
C GLU A 93 -9.43 -11.31 -3.00
N ILE A 94 -10.46 -10.49 -3.20
CA ILE A 94 -10.36 -9.28 -4.05
C ILE A 94 -9.45 -8.23 -3.41
N VAL A 95 -9.79 -7.79 -2.20
CA VAL A 95 -9.04 -6.80 -1.39
C VAL A 95 -9.21 -7.09 0.10
N HIS A 96 -8.43 -6.40 0.94
CA HIS A 96 -8.57 -6.40 2.41
C HIS A 96 -8.43 -7.77 3.10
N GLY A 97 -7.73 -8.72 2.48
CA GLY A 97 -7.38 -9.98 3.14
C GLY A 97 -6.58 -9.72 4.42
N ILE A 98 -7.01 -10.34 5.53
CA ILE A 98 -6.39 -10.18 6.84
C ILE A 98 -5.25 -11.20 6.99
N PRO A 99 -4.00 -10.76 7.18
CA PRO A 99 -2.88 -11.64 7.46
C PRO A 99 -3.12 -12.59 8.64
N GLY A 100 -2.75 -13.85 8.46
CA GLY A 100 -2.98 -14.93 9.42
C GLY A 100 -2.14 -16.16 9.15
N ASN A 101 -2.63 -17.33 9.56
CA ASN A 101 -1.88 -18.59 9.45
C ASN A 101 -1.96 -19.24 8.05
N ARG A 102 -2.58 -18.60 7.05
CA ARG A 102 -2.69 -19.13 5.68
C ARG A 102 -1.30 -19.22 5.07
N VAL A 103 -0.89 -20.43 4.71
CA VAL A 103 0.41 -20.71 4.07
C VAL A 103 0.30 -20.44 2.57
N ILE A 104 1.24 -19.66 2.07
CA ILE A 104 1.42 -19.29 0.67
C ILE A 104 2.06 -20.46 -0.08
N ARG A 105 1.52 -20.79 -1.25
CA ARG A 105 1.95 -21.93 -2.07
C ARG A 105 2.50 -21.47 -3.42
N ALA A 106 3.33 -22.31 -4.03
CA ALA A 106 3.68 -22.12 -5.43
C ALA A 106 2.40 -22.20 -6.28
N GLY A 107 2.27 -21.32 -7.27
CA GLY A 107 1.06 -21.20 -8.08
C GLY A 107 0.05 -20.16 -7.57
N ASP A 108 0.23 -19.62 -6.35
CA ASP A 108 -0.63 -18.55 -5.84
C ASP A 108 -0.35 -17.21 -6.55
N ILE A 109 -1.37 -16.38 -6.66
CA ILE A 109 -1.24 -14.94 -6.88
C ILE A 109 -1.55 -14.19 -5.58
N ILE A 110 -0.71 -13.24 -5.22
CA ILE A 110 -0.83 -12.47 -3.98
C ILE A 110 -0.98 -10.98 -4.30
N LYS A 111 -2.04 -10.35 -3.78
CA LYS A 111 -2.25 -8.90 -3.78
C LYS A 111 -1.79 -8.36 -2.43
N LEU A 112 -0.81 -7.48 -2.47
CA LEU A 112 -0.21 -6.82 -1.31
C LEU A 112 -0.63 -5.36 -1.34
N ASP A 113 -1.31 -4.91 -0.29
CA ASP A 113 -1.75 -3.52 -0.15
C ASP A 113 -1.11 -2.92 1.10
N VAL A 114 -0.45 -1.78 0.93
CA VAL A 114 0.44 -1.19 1.93
C VAL A 114 0.17 0.31 2.08
N GLY A 115 -0.35 0.67 3.26
CA GLY A 115 -0.46 2.04 3.71
C GLY A 115 0.63 2.38 4.75
N ALA A 116 1.34 3.48 4.53
CA ALA A 116 2.33 4.00 5.49
C ALA A 116 2.14 5.51 5.75
N THR A 117 2.00 5.86 7.03
CA THR A 117 1.89 7.25 7.49
C THR A 117 3.25 7.77 7.95
N LEU A 118 3.79 8.79 7.29
CA LEU A 118 5.06 9.43 7.64
C LEU A 118 4.90 10.96 7.73
N ASP A 119 5.28 11.54 8.88
CA ASP A 119 5.11 12.96 9.19
C ASP A 119 3.68 13.46 8.89
N GLY A 120 2.71 12.58 9.14
CA GLY A 120 1.30 12.78 8.89
C GLY A 120 0.79 12.38 7.51
N TYR A 121 1.61 12.42 6.47
CA TYR A 121 1.16 12.11 5.13
C TYR A 121 1.15 10.60 4.88
N ILE A 122 0.15 10.14 4.13
CA ILE A 122 -0.06 8.72 3.82
C ILE A 122 0.46 8.45 2.41
N GLY A 123 1.30 7.44 2.29
CA GLY A 123 1.53 6.72 1.04
C GLY A 123 0.66 5.47 1.03
N ASP A 124 0.09 5.15 -0.13
CA ASP A 124 -0.79 4.00 -0.30
C ASP A 124 -0.62 3.45 -1.72
N ALA A 125 -0.38 2.15 -1.83
CA ALA A 125 -0.31 1.44 -3.10
C ALA A 125 -0.46 -0.06 -2.87
N ALA A 126 -0.99 -0.73 -3.90
CA ALA A 126 -1.06 -2.18 -3.96
C ALA A 126 -0.36 -2.75 -5.19
N VAL A 127 0.14 -3.98 -5.09
CA VAL A 127 0.73 -4.74 -6.19
C VAL A 127 0.23 -6.19 -6.17
N SER A 128 0.13 -6.79 -7.36
CA SER A 128 -0.10 -8.24 -7.50
C SER A 128 1.20 -8.92 -7.91
N LEU A 129 1.60 -9.98 -7.19
CA LEU A 129 2.81 -10.74 -7.45
C LEU A 129 2.50 -12.22 -7.69
N PRO A 130 3.22 -12.89 -8.61
CA PRO A 130 3.20 -14.35 -8.71
C PRO A 130 4.02 -14.98 -7.58
N VAL A 131 3.60 -16.13 -7.08
CA VAL A 131 4.40 -16.95 -6.14
C VAL A 131 4.95 -18.16 -6.87
N GLY A 132 6.25 -18.12 -7.20
CA GLY A 132 6.89 -19.15 -8.01
C GLY A 132 6.33 -19.16 -9.43
N GLU A 133 6.17 -20.34 -10.02
CA GLU A 133 5.50 -20.50 -11.31
C GLU A 133 3.98 -20.51 -11.14
N ILE A 134 3.28 -19.70 -11.94
CA ILE A 134 1.82 -19.59 -11.96
C ILE A 134 1.28 -19.99 -13.34
N SER A 135 -0.03 -20.23 -13.45
CA SER A 135 -0.66 -20.52 -14.74
C SER A 135 -0.56 -19.35 -15.71
N ARG A 136 -0.70 -19.63 -17.01
CA ARG A 136 -0.73 -18.58 -18.04
C ARG A 136 -1.87 -17.59 -17.79
N ASP A 137 -3.07 -18.10 -17.49
CA ASP A 137 -4.25 -17.28 -17.19
C ASP A 137 -4.02 -16.33 -16.00
N ALA A 138 -3.35 -16.81 -14.95
CA ALA A 138 -3.02 -15.99 -13.79
C ALA A 138 -2.00 -14.90 -14.13
N MET A 139 -1.02 -15.21 -14.99
CA MET A 139 -0.05 -14.22 -15.47
C MET A 139 -0.73 -13.17 -16.35
N ASP A 140 -1.60 -13.59 -17.26
CA ASP A 140 -2.37 -12.70 -18.14
C ASP A 140 -3.29 -11.78 -17.32
N LEU A 141 -3.88 -12.28 -16.23
CA LEU A 141 -4.68 -11.45 -15.31
C LEU A 141 -3.84 -10.37 -14.62
N ILE A 142 -2.65 -10.71 -14.11
CA ILE A 142 -1.75 -9.74 -13.49
C ILE A 142 -1.32 -8.67 -14.51
N GLU A 143 -0.95 -9.09 -15.73
CA GLU A 143 -0.53 -8.20 -16.80
C GLU A 143 -1.67 -7.26 -17.24
N ALA A 144 -2.86 -7.79 -17.50
CA ALA A 144 -4.03 -7.00 -17.86
C ALA A 144 -4.38 -5.97 -16.78
N THR A 145 -4.32 -6.35 -15.50
CA THR A 145 -4.56 -5.44 -14.37
C THR A 145 -3.52 -4.32 -14.33
N LYS A 146 -2.24 -4.65 -14.55
CA LYS A 146 -1.17 -3.67 -14.60
C LYS A 146 -1.33 -2.70 -15.77
N ILE A 147 -1.69 -3.20 -16.96
CA ILE A 147 -1.95 -2.36 -18.13
C ILE A 147 -3.08 -1.38 -17.84
N SER A 148 -4.18 -1.84 -17.25
CA SER A 148 -5.31 -0.98 -16.86
C SER A 148 -4.89 0.13 -15.90
N LEU A 149 -4.11 -0.19 -14.86
CA LEU A 149 -3.54 0.81 -13.94
C LEU A 149 -2.69 1.83 -14.70
N ASP A 150 -1.79 1.38 -15.58
CA ASP A 150 -0.91 2.25 -16.34
C ASP A 150 -1.68 3.17 -17.30
N GLN A 151 -2.82 2.72 -17.86
CA GLN A 151 -3.70 3.58 -18.66
C GLN A 151 -4.45 4.60 -17.80
N GLY A 152 -5.00 4.19 -16.65
CA GLY A 152 -5.66 5.12 -15.71
C GLY A 152 -4.71 6.22 -15.22
N ILE A 153 -3.45 5.88 -14.92
CA ILE A 153 -2.42 6.87 -14.55
C ILE A 153 -2.18 7.88 -15.69
N LYS A 154 -2.13 7.42 -16.96
CA LYS A 154 -1.99 8.32 -18.12
C LYS A 154 -3.20 9.23 -18.31
N ALA A 155 -4.40 8.75 -17.98
CA ALA A 155 -5.63 9.53 -18.05
C ALA A 155 -5.76 10.56 -16.90
N ALA A 156 -5.00 10.43 -15.82
CA ALA A 156 -5.02 11.35 -14.67
C ALA A 156 -4.29 12.68 -14.96
N MET A 157 -4.84 13.47 -15.89
CA MET A 157 -4.28 14.74 -16.38
C MET A 157 -5.19 15.94 -16.07
N PRO A 158 -4.65 17.16 -15.93
CA PRO A 158 -5.46 18.37 -15.78
C PRO A 158 -6.49 18.50 -16.92
N GLY A 159 -7.75 18.75 -16.56
CA GLY A 159 -8.87 18.85 -17.51
C GLY A 159 -9.73 17.59 -17.61
N ASN A 160 -9.21 16.41 -17.25
CA ASN A 160 -9.98 15.17 -17.22
C ASN A 160 -10.82 15.05 -15.93
N ARG A 161 -11.81 14.17 -15.97
CA ARG A 161 -12.69 13.81 -14.85
C ARG A 161 -12.31 12.44 -14.29
N THR A 162 -12.71 12.15 -13.06
CA THR A 162 -12.50 10.83 -12.46
C THR A 162 -13.22 9.70 -13.20
N GLY A 163 -14.29 10.01 -13.95
CA GLY A 163 -14.97 9.03 -14.81
C GLY A 163 -14.26 8.75 -16.14
N ASP A 164 -13.20 9.50 -16.47
CA ASP A 164 -12.35 9.25 -17.65
C ASP A 164 -11.19 8.27 -17.32
N ILE A 165 -11.02 7.93 -16.03
CA ILE A 165 -10.00 7.03 -15.49
C ILE A 165 -10.56 5.62 -15.36
#